data_AF-A0A819IPA1-F1
#
_entry.id   AF-A0A819IPA1-F1
#
_cell.length_a   1.000
_cell.length_b   1.000
_cell.length_c   1.000
_cell.angle_alpha   90.00
_cell.angle_beta   90.00
_cell.angle_gamma   90.00
#
_symmetry.space_group_name_H-M   'P 1'
#
loop_
_entity.id
_entity.type
_entity.pdbx_description
1 polymer ?
#
loop_
_entity_poly.entity_id
_entity_poly.type
_entity_poly.pdbx_seq_one_letter_code
_entity_poly.pdbx_strand_id
1 'polypeptide(L)'
;MKVTFWQRFNMKRQNRKLTQTVSLRSLFRYATFVDFLYMLLAIIASVISGAIDPLSLVIFGNSINTFIDRVTNLCSLNFTSLTQEYCPPGVMLTSNNFYTSTSLCNFTGSNLTEINFDLKDQTNNQIIFFIIIGCVLIICGYIRVAAFNITAERQTRTIRQILFQSILKKDIVYFDTHKTGELNTLLSDDVNKIRDGIGDKLGAIIRAISTFISCVIISRLFLSEHSLEEKFLII
;
A
#
# COMPACT_ATOMS: atom_id res chain seq x y z
N MET A 1 18.18 6.73 -47.10
CA MET A 1 17.06 5.94 -47.67
C MET A 1 15.74 6.50 -47.13
N LYS A 2 14.93 7.19 -47.95
CA LYS A 2 13.59 7.68 -47.53
C LYS A 2 12.59 6.53 -47.71
N VAL A 3 12.05 6.04 -46.60
CA VAL A 3 11.01 5.00 -46.60
C VAL A 3 9.76 5.56 -47.29
N THR A 4 9.24 4.84 -48.28
CA THR A 4 8.10 5.32 -49.08
C THR A 4 6.81 5.32 -48.25
N PHE A 5 5.87 6.21 -48.57
CA PHE A 5 4.58 6.30 -47.89
C PHE A 5 3.84 4.94 -47.87
N TRP A 6 3.92 4.19 -48.96
CA TRP A 6 3.38 2.84 -49.08
C TRP A 6 4.03 1.83 -48.13
N GLN A 7 5.36 1.89 -47.96
CA GLN A 7 6.05 1.07 -46.95
C GLN A 7 5.60 1.44 -45.54
N ARG A 8 5.42 2.73 -45.24
CA ARG A 8 4.87 3.20 -43.95
C ARG A 8 3.42 2.76 -43.72
N PHE A 9 2.60 2.76 -44.77
CA PHE A 9 1.20 2.35 -44.71
C PHE A 9 1.07 0.83 -44.51
N ASN A 10 1.87 0.02 -45.21
CA ASN A 10 1.93 -1.43 -45.01
C ASN A 10 2.48 -1.79 -43.63
N MET A 11 3.52 -1.09 -43.13
CA MET A 11 4.01 -1.28 -41.76
C MET A 11 2.94 -0.96 -40.71
N LYS A 12 2.14 0.10 -40.88
CA LYS A 12 0.99 0.40 -40.00
C LYS A 12 -0.08 -0.69 -40.03
N ARG A 13 -0.34 -1.29 -41.19
CA ARG A 13 -1.34 -2.35 -41.36
C ARG A 13 -0.87 -3.70 -40.78
N GLN A 14 0.42 -4.01 -40.87
CA GLN A 14 1.06 -5.13 -40.18
C GLN A 14 1.04 -4.92 -38.65
N ASN A 15 1.44 -3.74 -38.17
CA ASN A 15 1.40 -3.42 -36.74
C ASN A 15 -0.02 -3.42 -36.15
N ARG A 16 -1.06 -3.07 -36.94
CA ARG A 16 -2.46 -3.18 -36.52
C ARG A 16 -2.93 -4.62 -36.27
N LYS A 17 -2.33 -5.62 -36.92
CA LYS A 17 -2.59 -7.05 -36.64
C LYS A 17 -1.84 -7.54 -35.40
N LEU A 18 -0.72 -6.90 -35.04
CA LEU A 18 0.11 -7.26 -33.88
C LEU A 18 -0.50 -6.86 -32.52
N THR A 19 -1.48 -5.96 -32.48
CA THR A 19 -2.06 -5.44 -31.22
C THR A 19 -3.56 -5.75 -31.10
N GLN A 20 -3.98 -6.93 -31.58
CA GLN A 20 -5.34 -7.39 -31.28
C GLN A 20 -5.40 -7.70 -29.78
N THR A 21 -6.09 -6.86 -29.01
CA THR A 21 -6.19 -7.03 -27.56
C THR A 21 -7.06 -8.23 -27.25
N VAL A 22 -6.50 -9.14 -26.46
CA VAL A 22 -7.20 -10.30 -25.95
C VAL A 22 -7.95 -9.87 -24.69
N SER A 23 -9.20 -10.29 -24.56
CA SER A 23 -9.96 -10.00 -23.34
C SER A 23 -9.31 -10.65 -22.11
N LEU A 24 -9.29 -9.97 -20.97
CA LEU A 24 -8.71 -10.53 -19.74
C LEU A 24 -9.38 -11.84 -19.33
N ARG A 25 -10.69 -11.99 -19.57
CA ARG A 25 -11.43 -13.21 -19.23
C ARG A 25 -11.00 -14.42 -20.07
N SER A 26 -10.66 -14.21 -21.35
CA SER A 26 -10.13 -15.29 -22.18
C SER A 26 -8.74 -15.75 -21.74
N LEU A 27 -8.00 -14.91 -21.01
CA LEU A 27 -6.69 -15.26 -20.45
C LEU A 27 -6.83 -16.29 -19.32
N PHE A 28 -7.85 -16.15 -18.48
CA PHE A 28 -8.12 -17.05 -17.35
C PHE A 28 -8.88 -18.33 -17.71
N ARG A 29 -9.11 -18.61 -19.00
CA ARG A 29 -9.90 -19.79 -19.43
C ARG A 29 -9.26 -21.12 -18.99
N TYR A 30 -7.95 -21.16 -18.79
CA TYR A 30 -7.21 -22.36 -18.39
C TYR A 30 -7.02 -22.48 -16.88
N ALA A 31 -7.56 -21.55 -16.08
CA ALA A 31 -7.51 -21.62 -14.63
C ALA A 31 -8.42 -22.76 -14.12
N THR A 32 -7.85 -23.66 -13.32
CA THR A 32 -8.62 -24.73 -12.66
C THR A 32 -9.35 -24.19 -11.41
N PHE A 33 -10.26 -24.98 -10.84
CA PHE A 33 -10.99 -24.60 -9.63
C PHE A 33 -10.04 -24.29 -8.45
N VAL A 34 -8.95 -25.04 -8.32
CA VAL A 34 -7.93 -24.80 -7.29
C VAL A 34 -7.23 -23.46 -7.51
N ASP A 35 -6.94 -23.10 -8.76
CA ASP A 35 -6.33 -21.81 -9.08
C ASP A 35 -7.28 -20.66 -8.79
N PHE A 36 -8.59 -20.85 -9.00
CA PHE A 36 -9.61 -19.89 -8.60
C PHE A 36 -9.65 -19.68 -7.08
N LEU A 37 -9.55 -20.75 -6.29
CA LEU A 37 -9.48 -20.67 -4.84
C LEU A 37 -8.24 -19.87 -4.38
N TYR A 38 -7.07 -20.15 -4.95
CA TYR A 38 -5.85 -19.39 -4.66
C TYR A 38 -5.97 -17.91 -5.04
N MET A 39 -6.56 -17.60 -6.19
CA MET A 39 -6.80 -16.21 -6.61
C MET A 39 -7.76 -15.48 -5.66
N LEU A 40 -8.85 -16.14 -5.24
CA LEU A 40 -9.81 -15.55 -4.30
C LEU A 40 -9.17 -15.26 -2.94
N LEU A 41 -8.39 -16.21 -2.43
CA LEU A 41 -7.64 -16.05 -1.19
C LEU A 41 -6.60 -14.91 -1.30
N ALA A 42 -5.93 -14.79 -2.44
CA ALA A 42 -4.99 -13.71 -2.71
C ALA A 42 -5.68 -12.34 -2.80
N ILE A 43 -6.87 -12.26 -3.39
CA ILE A 43 -7.67 -11.03 -3.46
C ILE A 43 -8.04 -10.56 -2.05
N ILE A 44 -8.54 -11.46 -1.20
CA ILE A 44 -8.88 -11.13 0.19
C ILE A 44 -7.65 -10.60 0.94
N ALA A 45 -6.51 -11.31 0.85
CA ALA A 45 -5.27 -10.87 1.47
C ALA A 45 -4.76 -9.52 0.91
N SER A 46 -4.97 -9.26 -0.38
CA SER A 46 -4.63 -8.00 -1.03
C SER A 46 -5.51 -6.84 -0.57
N VAL A 47 -6.79 -7.09 -0.34
CA VAL A 47 -7.72 -6.08 0.19
C VAL A 47 -7.35 -5.73 1.62
N ILE A 48 -7.13 -6.74 2.47
CA ILE A 48 -6.72 -6.56 3.87
C ILE A 48 -5.42 -5.77 3.95
N SER A 49 -4.37 -6.22 3.26
CA SER A 49 -3.08 -5.52 3.28
C SER A 49 -3.15 -4.10 2.72
N GLY A 50 -3.99 -3.85 1.71
CA GLY A 50 -4.20 -2.51 1.16
C GLY A 50 -4.95 -1.54 2.09
N ALA A 51 -5.86 -2.05 2.93
CA ALA A 51 -6.59 -1.26 3.92
C ALA A 51 -5.78 -0.98 5.20
N ILE A 52 -4.86 -1.89 5.53
CA ILE A 52 -3.97 -1.74 6.68
C ILE A 52 -3.01 -0.55 6.49
N ASP A 53 -2.51 -0.26 5.27
CA ASP A 53 -1.55 0.83 5.07
C ASP A 53 -2.07 2.20 5.54
N PRO A 54 -3.28 2.68 5.14
CA PRO A 54 -3.80 3.94 5.63
C PRO A 54 -4.30 3.84 7.08
N LEU A 55 -4.75 2.68 7.55
CA LEU A 55 -5.15 2.49 8.95
C LEU A 55 -3.94 2.67 9.89
N SER A 56 -2.78 2.15 9.51
CA SER A 56 -1.53 2.30 10.27
C SER A 56 -1.15 3.78 10.45
N LEU A 57 -1.41 4.61 9.43
CA LEU A 57 -1.19 6.06 9.50
C LEU A 57 -2.05 6.74 10.58
N VAL A 58 -3.32 6.33 10.73
CA VAL A 58 -4.23 6.88 11.74
C VAL A 58 -3.76 6.52 13.16
N ILE A 59 -3.36 5.26 13.37
CA ILE A 59 -2.84 4.80 14.67
C ILE A 59 -1.56 5.54 15.03
N PHE A 60 -0.68 5.79 14.05
CA PHE A 60 0.51 6.61 14.23
C PHE A 60 0.17 8.05 14.62
N GLY A 61 -0.88 8.64 14.04
CA GLY A 61 -1.39 9.96 14.42
C GLY A 61 -1.78 10.03 15.89
N ASN A 62 -2.52 9.03 16.41
CA ASN A 62 -2.87 8.98 17.83
C ASN A 62 -1.63 8.88 18.73
N SER A 63 -0.62 8.13 18.31
CA SER A 63 0.65 8.05 19.06
C SER A 63 1.37 9.40 19.11
N ILE A 64 1.42 10.14 18.00
CA ILE A 64 1.97 11.50 17.96
C ILE A 64 1.20 12.42 18.90
N ASN A 65 -0.13 12.41 18.86
CA ASN A 65 -0.95 13.27 19.71
C ASN A 65 -0.68 13.00 21.20
N THR A 66 -0.61 11.72 21.60
CA THR A 66 -0.25 11.39 22.99
C THR A 66 1.15 11.88 23.36
N PHE A 67 2.11 11.91 22.44
CA PHE A 67 3.44 12.48 22.71
C PHE A 67 3.40 14.01 22.84
N ILE A 68 2.63 14.69 21.99
CA ILE A 68 2.45 16.16 22.04
C ILE A 68 1.79 16.57 23.36
N ASP A 69 0.71 15.90 23.76
CA ASP A 69 0.02 16.16 25.03
C ASP A 69 0.97 15.96 26.23
N ARG A 70 1.90 15.01 26.13
CA ARG A 70 2.91 14.78 27.19
C ARG A 70 3.96 15.88 27.23
N VAL A 71 4.48 16.30 26.09
CA VAL A 71 5.47 17.40 26.02
C VAL A 71 4.85 18.72 26.50
N THR A 72 3.61 18.99 26.12
CA THR A 72 2.89 20.20 26.55
C THR A 72 2.60 20.20 28.05
N ASN A 73 2.13 19.08 28.62
CA ASN A 73 1.91 18.96 30.07
C ASN A 73 3.21 19.12 30.88
N LEU A 74 4.33 18.58 30.40
CA LEU A 74 5.64 18.79 31.02
C LEU A 74 6.07 20.26 30.95
N CYS A 75 5.77 20.94 29.85
CA CYS A 75 6.08 22.36 29.66
C CYS A 75 5.20 23.28 30.55
N SER A 76 3.91 22.98 30.72
CA SER A 76 3.02 23.76 31.60
C SER A 76 3.42 23.70 33.07
N LEU A 77 3.97 22.57 33.53
CA LEU A 77 4.45 22.41 34.91
C LEU A 77 5.72 23.24 35.19
N ASN A 78 6.49 23.58 34.16
CA ASN A 78 7.62 24.52 34.27
C ASN A 78 7.20 25.98 34.40
N PHE A 79 5.97 26.34 33.98
CA PHE A 79 5.50 27.72 34.03
C PHE A 79 4.83 28.04 35.37
N THR A 80 4.21 27.06 36.03
CA THR A 80 3.58 27.24 37.36
C THR A 80 4.59 27.39 38.50
N SER A 81 5.81 26.87 38.35
CA SER A 81 6.89 27.03 39.34
C SER A 81 7.61 28.38 39.23
N LEU A 82 7.45 29.12 38.13
CA LEU A 82 7.93 30.50 38.01
C LEU A 82 6.93 31.54 38.55
N THR A 83 5.73 31.14 38.98
CA THR A 83 4.77 32.05 39.63
C THR A 83 4.75 31.93 41.17
N GLN A 84 5.65 31.15 41.76
CA GLN A 84 5.73 31.02 43.22
C GLN A 84 7.10 31.39 43.80
N GLU A 85 7.70 32.48 43.33
CA GLU A 85 8.60 33.29 44.17
C GLU A 85 8.68 34.73 43.62
N TYR A 86 7.97 35.66 44.28
CA TYR A 86 7.99 37.13 44.11
C TYR A 86 7.77 37.73 42.71
N CYS A 87 6.58 38.29 42.46
CA CYS A 87 6.44 39.50 41.66
C CYS A 87 5.49 40.50 42.35
N PRO A 88 5.93 41.75 42.62
CA PRO A 88 5.06 42.82 43.10
C PRO A 88 4.02 43.19 42.02
N PRO A 89 2.91 43.85 42.40
CA PRO A 89 1.81 44.10 41.48
C PRO A 89 2.25 45.04 40.35
N GLY A 90 2.23 44.56 39.10
CA GLY A 90 2.49 45.41 37.93
C GLY A 90 3.13 44.77 36.69
N VAL A 91 3.40 43.46 36.66
CA VAL A 91 4.03 42.83 35.50
C VAL A 91 2.97 42.23 34.57
N MET A 92 2.65 42.93 33.48
CA MET A 92 1.94 42.35 32.34
C MET A 92 2.89 41.43 31.58
N LEU A 93 2.53 40.15 31.44
CA LEU A 93 3.30 39.18 30.67
C LEU A 93 3.19 39.50 29.17
N THR A 94 4.22 40.15 28.60
CA THR A 94 4.36 40.20 27.14
C THR A 94 5.04 38.92 26.66
N SER A 95 4.28 38.13 25.90
CA SER A 95 4.78 37.01 25.09
C SER A 95 5.98 37.47 24.27
N ASN A 96 7.17 36.88 24.44
CA ASN A 96 8.21 36.92 23.40
C ASN A 96 9.46 36.03 23.62
N ASN A 97 9.53 35.19 24.65
CA ASN A 97 10.70 34.31 24.81
C ASN A 97 10.28 32.83 24.78
N PHE A 98 9.86 32.36 23.60
CA PHE A 98 9.57 30.94 23.33
C PHE A 98 10.78 30.18 22.74
N TYR A 99 11.98 30.79 22.68
CA TYR A 99 13.10 30.17 21.96
C TYR A 99 14.45 30.17 22.65
N THR A 100 14.60 30.37 23.97
CA THR A 100 15.91 30.21 24.61
C THR A 100 15.82 30.05 26.13
N SER A 101 15.77 28.81 26.61
CA SER A 101 16.37 28.45 27.90
C SER A 101 16.33 26.94 28.11
N THR A 102 17.41 26.27 27.71
CA THR A 102 17.88 25.05 28.34
C THR A 102 18.21 25.36 29.81
N SER A 103 17.24 25.21 30.70
CA SER A 103 17.46 25.15 32.15
C SER A 103 16.77 23.92 32.70
N LEU A 104 17.57 22.93 33.04
CA LEU A 104 17.19 21.69 33.71
C LEU A 104 16.50 22.01 35.03
N CYS A 105 15.22 21.70 35.11
CA CYS A 105 14.38 21.84 36.29
C CYS A 105 14.42 20.54 37.12
N ASN A 106 14.88 20.65 38.38
CA ASN A 106 14.87 19.58 39.39
C ASN A 106 13.43 19.31 39.83
N PHE A 107 12.88 18.20 39.36
CA PHE A 107 11.49 17.79 39.58
C PHE A 107 11.38 16.99 40.89
N THR A 108 10.51 17.40 41.82
CA THR A 108 10.21 16.61 43.02
C THR A 108 9.47 15.33 42.64
N GLY A 109 10.03 14.18 43.02
CA GLY A 109 9.68 12.85 42.50
C GLY A 109 8.27 12.33 42.77
N SER A 110 7.45 12.99 43.59
CA SER A 110 6.17 12.44 44.06
C SER A 110 5.03 12.51 43.02
N ASN A 111 5.00 13.53 42.15
CA ASN A 111 4.03 13.60 41.04
C ASN A 111 4.52 12.85 39.78
N LEU A 112 5.82 12.56 39.67
CA LEU A 112 6.37 11.79 38.57
C LEU A 112 5.98 10.32 38.63
N THR A 113 5.78 9.73 39.80
CA THR A 113 5.51 8.29 39.92
C THR A 113 4.13 7.89 39.43
N GLU A 114 3.09 8.69 39.68
CA GLU A 114 1.74 8.44 39.12
C GLU A 114 1.71 8.69 37.61
N ILE A 115 2.34 9.77 37.15
CA ILE A 115 2.48 10.06 35.71
C ILE A 115 3.24 8.91 35.03
N ASN A 116 4.37 8.44 35.57
CA ASN A 116 5.17 7.36 34.99
C ASN A 116 4.44 6.01 34.87
N PHE A 117 3.50 5.71 35.77
CA PHE A 117 2.74 4.45 35.72
C PHE A 117 1.70 4.47 34.59
N ASP A 118 0.86 5.50 34.52
CA ASP A 118 -0.13 5.66 33.44
C ASP A 118 0.55 5.86 32.06
N LEU A 119 1.72 6.50 32.03
CA LEU A 119 2.55 6.64 30.83
C LEU A 119 2.96 5.29 30.25
N LYS A 120 3.35 4.34 31.10
CA LYS A 120 3.86 3.04 30.68
C LYS A 120 2.74 2.15 30.15
N ASP A 121 1.56 2.23 30.75
CA ASP A 121 0.42 1.41 30.33
C ASP A 121 -0.15 1.87 28.99
N GLN A 122 -0.31 3.19 28.78
CA GLN A 122 -0.79 3.72 27.51
C GLN A 122 0.20 3.51 26.34
N THR A 123 1.51 3.63 26.60
CA THR A 123 2.53 3.38 25.56
C THR A 123 2.66 1.91 25.22
N ASN A 124 2.61 1.02 26.22
CA ASN A 124 2.65 -0.41 26.00
C ASN A 124 1.47 -0.87 25.12
N ASN A 125 0.26 -0.37 25.37
CA ASN A 125 -0.90 -0.72 24.57
C ASN A 125 -0.75 -0.32 23.10
N GLN A 126 -0.28 0.90 22.82
CA GLN A 126 -0.03 1.35 21.44
C GLN A 126 1.01 0.48 20.73
N ILE A 127 2.11 0.12 21.41
CA ILE A 127 3.18 -0.72 20.86
C ILE A 127 2.65 -2.12 20.49
N ILE A 128 1.79 -2.71 21.33
CA ILE A 128 1.19 -4.03 21.07
C ILE A 128 0.37 -4.01 19.76
N PHE A 129 -0.40 -2.96 19.50
CA PHE A 129 -1.16 -2.83 18.24
C PHE A 129 -0.25 -2.77 17.01
N PHE A 130 0.89 -2.07 17.08
CA PHE A 130 1.86 -2.03 15.97
C PHE A 130 2.47 -3.40 15.69
N ILE A 131 2.79 -4.18 16.72
CA ILE A 131 3.33 -5.54 16.56
C ILE A 131 2.30 -6.44 15.85
N ILE A 132 1.03 -6.40 16.28
CA ILE A 132 -0.05 -7.21 15.68
C ILE A 132 -0.24 -6.86 14.20
N ILE A 133 -0.30 -5.56 13.86
CA ILE A 133 -0.46 -5.10 12.48
C ILE A 133 0.73 -5.54 11.61
N GLY A 134 1.96 -5.42 12.12
CA GLY A 134 3.16 -5.89 11.44
C GLY A 134 3.13 -7.39 11.13
N CYS A 135 2.74 -8.22 12.10
CA CYS A 135 2.58 -9.66 11.89
C CYS A 135 1.53 -9.98 10.81
N VAL A 136 0.37 -9.31 10.85
CA VAL A 136 -0.70 -9.50 9.86
C VAL A 136 -0.22 -9.10 8.45
N LEU A 137 0.52 -8.00 8.31
CA LEU A 137 1.07 -7.55 7.03
C LEU A 137 2.05 -8.55 6.43
N ILE A 138 2.95 -9.11 7.24
CA ILE A 138 3.91 -10.12 6.78
C ILE A 138 3.18 -11.36 6.26
N ILE A 139 2.22 -11.87 7.04
CA ILE A 139 1.47 -13.08 6.70
C ILE A 139 0.60 -12.85 5.46
N CYS A 140 -0.22 -11.79 5.45
CA CYS A 140 -1.10 -11.48 4.31
C CYS A 140 -0.30 -11.12 3.06
N GLY A 141 0.78 -10.35 3.20
CA GLY A 141 1.66 -9.96 2.11
C GLY A 141 2.32 -11.18 1.46
N TYR A 142 2.85 -12.10 2.26
CA TYR A 142 3.44 -13.35 1.78
C TYR A 142 2.42 -14.21 1.04
N ILE A 143 1.25 -14.45 1.67
CA ILE A 143 0.16 -15.24 1.09
C ILE A 143 -0.29 -14.67 -0.25
N ARG A 144 -0.46 -13.35 -0.35
CA ARG A 144 -0.85 -12.66 -1.60
C ARG A 144 0.15 -12.93 -2.71
N VAL A 145 1.43 -12.64 -2.49
CA VAL A 145 2.49 -12.78 -3.52
C VAL A 145 2.66 -14.24 -3.92
N ALA A 146 2.69 -15.15 -2.94
CA ALA A 146 2.83 -16.58 -3.19
C ALA A 146 1.67 -17.13 -4.02
N ALA A 147 0.43 -16.82 -3.66
CA ALA A 147 -0.76 -17.34 -4.35
C ALA A 147 -0.86 -16.84 -5.80
N PHE A 148 -0.60 -15.56 -6.08
CA PHE A 148 -0.58 -15.03 -7.47
C PHE A 148 0.55 -15.64 -8.31
N ASN A 149 1.74 -15.83 -7.73
CA ASN A 149 2.85 -16.45 -8.47
C ASN A 149 2.62 -17.93 -8.76
N ILE A 150 2.09 -18.70 -7.80
CA ILE A 150 1.77 -20.12 -7.99
C ILE A 150 0.72 -20.29 -9.10
N THR A 151 -0.34 -19.47 -9.07
CA THR A 151 -1.41 -19.55 -10.09
C THR A 151 -0.92 -19.11 -11.47
N ALA A 152 -0.11 -18.06 -11.55
CA ALA A 152 0.50 -17.63 -12.80
C ALA A 152 1.41 -18.71 -13.40
N GLU A 153 2.25 -19.37 -12.59
CA GLU A 153 3.16 -20.42 -13.07
C GLU A 153 2.38 -21.65 -13.59
N ARG A 154 1.33 -22.06 -12.89
CA ARG A 154 0.45 -23.16 -13.33
C ARG A 154 -0.23 -22.86 -14.66
N GLN A 155 -0.84 -21.69 -14.79
CA GLN A 155 -1.50 -21.27 -16.04
C GLN A 155 -0.49 -21.18 -17.19
N THR A 156 0.68 -20.60 -16.93
CA THR A 156 1.76 -20.46 -17.91
C THR A 156 2.24 -21.82 -18.40
N ARG A 157 2.41 -22.79 -17.49
CA ARG A 157 2.79 -24.17 -17.86
C ARG A 157 1.75 -24.80 -18.80
N THR A 158 0.46 -24.69 -18.48
CA THR A 158 -0.61 -25.24 -19.34
C THR A 158 -0.64 -24.54 -20.70
N ILE A 159 -0.47 -23.21 -20.73
CA ILE A 159 -0.39 -22.44 -21.99
C ILE A 159 0.79 -22.92 -22.83
N ARG A 160 1.99 -23.10 -22.25
CA ARG A 160 3.17 -23.60 -22.98
C ARG A 160 2.92 -25.00 -23.58
N GLN A 161 2.27 -25.90 -22.84
CA GLN A 161 1.96 -27.25 -23.33
C GLN A 161 1.00 -27.21 -24.52
N ILE A 162 -0.10 -26.45 -24.41
CA ILE A 162 -1.10 -26.34 -25.48
C ILE A 162 -0.50 -25.64 -26.70
N LEU A 163 0.30 -24.59 -26.48
CA LEU A 163 0.99 -23.86 -27.55
C LEU A 163 1.95 -24.78 -28.30
N PHE A 164 2.81 -25.51 -27.58
CA PHE A 164 3.75 -26.46 -28.17
C PHE A 164 3.03 -27.55 -28.98
N GLN A 165 1.97 -28.15 -28.40
CA GLN A 165 1.17 -29.14 -29.11
C GLN A 165 0.46 -28.58 -30.35
N SER A 166 0.04 -27.31 -30.29
CA SER A 166 -0.62 -26.63 -31.42
C SER A 166 0.36 -26.29 -32.53
N ILE A 167 1.62 -25.99 -32.21
CA ILE A 167 2.69 -25.72 -33.18
C ILE A 167 3.06 -27.02 -33.92
N LEU A 168 3.23 -28.14 -33.21
CA LEU A 168 3.60 -29.43 -33.83
C LEU A 168 2.56 -29.96 -34.82
N LYS A 169 1.29 -29.53 -34.72
CA LYS A 169 0.19 -29.93 -35.63
C LYS A 169 0.08 -29.05 -36.88
N LYS A 170 0.97 -28.08 -37.07
CA LYS A 170 0.94 -27.18 -38.24
C LYS A 170 1.60 -27.82 -39.46
N ASP A 171 1.12 -27.47 -40.65
CA ASP A 171 1.64 -27.95 -41.92
C ASP A 171 3.06 -27.42 -42.18
N ILE A 172 3.85 -28.13 -43.00
CA ILE A 172 5.22 -27.72 -43.36
C ILE A 172 5.28 -26.32 -43.98
N VAL A 173 4.26 -25.94 -44.77
CA VAL A 173 4.14 -24.60 -45.38
C VAL A 173 4.09 -23.48 -44.33
N TYR A 174 3.54 -23.76 -43.14
CA TYR A 174 3.55 -22.81 -42.03
C TYR A 174 4.97 -22.55 -41.53
N PHE A 175 5.83 -23.58 -41.49
CA PHE A 175 7.22 -23.46 -41.06
C PHE A 175 8.13 -22.83 -42.12
N ASP A 176 7.82 -22.96 -43.41
CA ASP A 176 8.55 -22.27 -44.48
C ASP A 176 8.25 -20.75 -44.52
N THR A 177 7.07 -20.35 -44.05
CA THR A 177 6.64 -18.94 -44.04
C THR A 177 7.03 -18.18 -42.77
N HIS A 178 7.29 -18.87 -41.65
CA HIS A 178 7.67 -18.26 -40.38
C HIS A 178 9.12 -18.54 -40.04
N LYS A 179 9.87 -17.52 -39.62
CA LYS A 179 11.27 -17.70 -39.23
C LYS A 179 11.35 -18.59 -37.99
N THR A 180 12.25 -19.58 -37.98
CA THR A 180 12.44 -20.49 -36.84
C THR A 180 12.68 -19.76 -35.51
N GLY A 181 13.36 -18.61 -35.54
CA GLY A 181 13.61 -17.79 -34.34
C GLY A 181 12.35 -17.16 -33.73
N GLU A 182 11.32 -16.86 -34.53
CA GLU A 182 10.07 -16.23 -34.08
C GLU A 182 9.26 -17.18 -33.18
N LEU A 183 9.24 -18.47 -33.53
CA LEU A 183 8.56 -19.50 -32.75
C LEU A 183 9.22 -19.73 -31.39
N ASN A 184 10.55 -19.66 -31.33
CA ASN A 184 11.29 -19.78 -30.07
C ASN A 184 10.98 -18.59 -29.14
N THR A 185 10.95 -17.37 -29.68
CA THR A 185 10.56 -16.17 -28.92
C THR A 185 9.11 -16.22 -28.46
N LEU A 186 8.20 -16.77 -29.26
CA LEU A 186 6.80 -16.94 -28.87
C LEU A 186 6.64 -17.89 -27.66
N LEU A 187 7.33 -19.05 -27.70
CA LEU A 187 7.28 -20.07 -26.64
C LEU A 187 7.90 -19.60 -25.33
N SER A 188 8.91 -18.73 -25.40
CA SER A 188 9.64 -18.24 -24.23
C SER A 188 9.17 -16.86 -23.80
N ASP A 189 9.46 -15.83 -24.60
CA ASP A 189 9.32 -14.43 -24.20
C ASP A 189 7.86 -13.98 -24.12
N ASP A 190 7.04 -14.30 -25.13
CA ASP A 190 5.65 -13.83 -25.15
C ASP A 190 4.79 -14.51 -24.08
N VAL A 191 5.04 -15.80 -23.83
CA VAL A 191 4.40 -16.50 -22.72
C VAL A 191 4.87 -15.97 -21.35
N ASN A 192 6.14 -15.58 -21.22
CA ASN A 192 6.64 -14.95 -19.99
C ASN A 192 6.01 -13.56 -19.74
N LYS A 193 5.80 -12.75 -20.78
CA LYS A 193 5.08 -11.47 -20.65
C LYS A 193 3.66 -11.67 -20.12
N ILE A 194 2.98 -12.72 -20.58
CA ILE A 194 1.65 -13.10 -20.06
C ILE A 194 1.74 -13.49 -18.58
N ARG A 195 2.71 -14.33 -18.21
CA ARG A 195 2.94 -14.74 -16.81
C ARG A 195 3.15 -13.53 -15.90
N ASP A 196 4.03 -12.62 -16.30
CA ASP A 196 4.36 -11.44 -15.50
C ASP A 196 3.15 -10.51 -15.38
N GLY A 197 2.29 -10.48 -16.41
CA GLY A 197 1.02 -9.77 -16.39
C GLY A 197 0.01 -10.34 -15.41
N ILE A 198 -0.09 -11.68 -15.28
CA ILE A 198 -1.04 -12.39 -14.41
C ILE A 198 -0.55 -12.53 -12.96
N GLY A 199 0.77 -12.61 -12.77
CA GLY A 199 1.41 -12.83 -11.47
C GLY A 199 1.30 -11.64 -10.53
N ASP A 200 2.41 -11.28 -9.87
CA ASP A 200 2.40 -10.27 -8.81
C ASP A 200 1.84 -8.89 -9.25
N LYS A 201 1.92 -8.54 -10.54
CA LYS A 201 1.36 -7.29 -11.06
C LYS A 201 -0.16 -7.18 -10.87
N LEU A 202 -0.93 -8.25 -11.04
CA LEU A 202 -2.38 -8.20 -10.79
C LEU A 202 -2.68 -7.95 -9.31
N GLY A 203 -1.97 -8.66 -8.43
CA GLY A 203 -2.10 -8.45 -6.98
C GLY A 203 -1.76 -7.02 -6.58
N ALA A 204 -0.71 -6.43 -7.17
CA ALA A 204 -0.32 -5.05 -6.91
C ALA A 204 -1.41 -4.04 -7.34
N ILE A 205 -2.05 -4.24 -8.50
CA ILE A 205 -3.15 -3.37 -8.95
C ILE A 205 -4.35 -3.46 -8.00
N ILE A 206 -4.72 -4.66 -7.57
CA ILE A 206 -5.84 -4.88 -6.64
C ILE A 206 -5.54 -4.22 -5.29
N ARG A 207 -4.31 -4.37 -4.77
CA ARG A 207 -3.86 -3.67 -3.56
C ARG A 207 -3.97 -2.16 -3.73
N ALA A 208 -3.47 -1.60 -4.84
CA ALA A 208 -3.52 -0.16 -5.08
C ALA A 208 -4.95 0.39 -5.10
N ILE A 209 -5.89 -0.33 -5.71
CA ILE A 209 -7.31 0.01 -5.70
C ILE A 209 -7.88 -0.05 -4.27
N SER A 210 -7.55 -1.10 -3.51
CA SER A 210 -7.98 -1.24 -2.11
C SER A 210 -7.48 -0.09 -1.24
N THR A 211 -6.19 0.26 -1.36
CA THR A 211 -5.57 1.38 -0.62
C THR A 211 -6.22 2.70 -0.99
N PHE A 212 -6.50 2.93 -2.28
CA PHE A 212 -7.19 4.13 -2.74
C PHE A 212 -8.59 4.26 -2.11
N ILE A 213 -9.38 3.19 -2.14
CA ILE A 213 -10.73 3.18 -1.53
C ILE A 213 -10.64 3.41 -0.02
N SER A 214 -9.72 2.73 0.66
CA SER A 214 -9.52 2.85 2.11
C SER A 214 -9.13 4.26 2.52
N CYS A 215 -8.25 4.92 1.75
CA CYS A 215 -7.85 6.31 1.96
C CYS A 215 -9.04 7.28 1.84
N VAL A 216 -9.88 7.12 0.81
CA VAL A 216 -11.08 7.96 0.63
C VAL A 216 -12.07 7.79 1.80
N ILE A 217 -12.28 6.56 2.26
CA ILE A 217 -13.17 6.26 3.39
C ILE A 217 -12.66 6.94 4.67
N ILE A 218 -11.36 6.77 4.99
CA ILE A 218 -10.74 7.35 6.19
C ILE A 218 -10.79 8.88 6.13
N SER A 219 -10.46 9.48 4.97
CA SER A 219 -10.49 10.93 4.78
C SER A 219 -11.89 11.51 5.01
N ARG A 220 -12.93 10.84 4.51
CA ARG A 220 -14.32 11.29 4.72
C ARG A 220 -14.78 11.13 6.17
N LEU A 221 -14.36 10.06 6.85
CA LEU A 221 -14.70 9.84 8.26
C LEU A 221 -14.09 10.91 9.16
N PHE A 222 -12.80 11.22 8.96
CA PHE A 222 -12.11 12.26 9.72
C PHE A 222 -12.72 13.67 9.50
N LEU A 223 -13.11 13.99 8.26
CA LEU A 223 -13.75 15.27 7.96
C LEU A 223 -15.14 15.39 8.58
N SER A 224 -15.89 14.28 8.68
CA SER A 224 -17.21 14.28 9.30
C SER A 224 -17.16 14.62 10.80
N GLU A 225 -16.09 14.21 11.48
CA GLU A 225 -15.90 14.45 12.92
C GLU A 225 -15.61 15.93 13.20
N HIS A 226 -14.67 16.53 12.46
CA HIS A 226 -14.39 17.98 12.55
C HIS A 226 -15.60 18.86 12.16
N SER A 227 -16.39 18.44 11.16
CA SER A 227 -17.56 19.21 10.73
C SER A 227 -18.70 19.22 11.78
N LEU A 228 -18.76 18.24 12.69
CA LEU A 228 -19.77 18.21 13.75
C LEU A 228 -19.40 19.14 14.91
N GLU A 229 -18.11 19.26 15.24
CA GLU A 229 -17.64 20.17 16.30
C GLU A 229 -17.86 21.65 15.95
N GLU A 230 -17.58 22.05 14.70
CA GLU A 230 -17.84 23.43 14.27
C GLU A 230 -19.33 23.80 14.29
N LYS A 231 -20.22 22.84 13.99
CA LYS A 231 -21.67 23.06 14.03
C LYS A 231 -22.21 23.16 15.46
N PHE A 232 -21.57 22.49 16.43
CA PHE A 232 -21.95 22.56 17.84
C PHE A 232 -21.49 23.87 18.51
N LEU A 233 -20.46 24.53 17.98
CA LEU A 233 -19.96 25.82 18.47
C LEU A 233 -20.78 27.03 17.99
N ILE A 234 -21.67 26.86 17.01
CA ILE A 234 -22.49 27.93 16.41
C ILE A 234 -23.94 27.94 16.96
N ILE A 235 -24.31 26.97 17.79
CA ILE A 235 -25.63 26.87 18.46
C ILE A 235 -25.44 27.13 19.96
#